data_AF-A0A7S3Y5V9-F1
#
_entry.id   AF-A0A7S3Y5V9-F1
#
_cell.length_a   1.000
_cell.length_b   1.000
_cell.length_c   1.000
_cell.angle_alpha   90.00
_cell.angle_beta   90.00
_cell.angle_gamma   90.00
#
_symmetry.space_group_name_H-M   'P 1'
#
loop_
_entity.id
_entity.type
_entity.pdbx_description
1 polymer ?
#
loop_
_entity_poly.entity_id
_entity_poly.type
_entity_poly.pdbx_seq_one_letter_code
_entity_poly.pdbx_strand_id
1 'polypeptide(L)'
;NFMWSFFTTFYIYVGDNWTDVMLLAVHQYGFAGCIFFVLIILFGHWFLLNMVLAIVLTGCQESLDHRATVSVLEDRADEAVRRLYLRYALRLMREHAAWAQAALTPGSRQQQKKTMHQIHLQRKKEFPRRTTRMAASVSGNLCIVHGVKDSTTVKYDLPFSLVRSVQTPKYLVMKRHKSFVMDKSKQFAAFWTNKEKIKKISQKLATSAYVGWFMTLVVVVSWLIMFDEKGGTGIEILEIIIMILFSAEVLWKSTAFGFYSGPQAFLKSRWNWVDLLLVA
;
A
#
# COMPACT_ATOMS: atom_id res chain seq x y z
N ASN A 1 22.94 5.25 46.73
CA ASN A 1 21.50 5.51 46.55
C ASN A 1 20.89 4.45 45.63
N PHE A 2 19.86 3.75 46.08
CA PHE A 2 19.24 2.61 45.38
C PHE A 2 18.73 2.96 43.97
N MET A 3 18.08 4.11 43.79
CA MET A 3 17.56 4.50 42.47
C MET A 3 18.67 4.63 41.41
N TRP A 4 19.85 5.14 41.79
CA TRP A 4 20.98 5.23 40.88
C TRP A 4 21.49 3.84 40.47
N SER A 5 21.57 2.90 41.41
CA SER A 5 21.91 1.50 41.10
C SER A 5 20.88 0.83 40.19
N PHE A 6 19.59 1.14 40.38
CA PHE A 6 18.52 0.64 39.51
C PHE A 6 18.67 1.17 38.08
N PHE A 7 18.87 2.48 37.90
CA PHE A 7 19.10 3.05 36.57
C PHE A 7 20.35 2.49 35.91
N THR A 8 21.47 2.38 36.63
CA THR A 8 22.70 1.77 36.09
C THR A 8 22.48 0.32 35.66
N THR A 9 21.72 -0.46 36.45
CA THR A 9 21.38 -1.84 36.09
C THR A 9 20.49 -1.90 34.83
N PHE A 10 19.53 -0.99 34.71
CA PHE A 10 18.71 -0.87 33.51
C PHE A 10 19.53 -0.50 32.27
N TYR A 11 20.44 0.49 32.37
CA TYR A 11 21.36 0.87 31.30
C TYR A 11 22.21 -0.31 30.82
N ILE A 12 22.74 -1.11 31.75
CA ILE A 12 23.50 -2.33 31.42
C ILE A 12 22.64 -3.33 30.64
N TYR A 13 21.37 -3.51 31.03
CA TYR A 13 20.45 -4.42 30.33
C TYR A 13 19.98 -3.92 28.96
N VAL A 14 19.94 -2.60 28.76
CA VAL A 14 19.64 -1.99 27.45
C VAL A 14 20.84 -2.09 26.49
N GLY A 15 22.04 -2.34 27.01
CA GLY A 15 23.26 -2.42 26.23
C GLY A 15 23.84 -1.05 25.88
N ASP A 16 23.40 0.00 26.57
CA ASP A 16 23.93 1.35 26.40
C ASP A 16 24.99 1.68 27.46
N ASN A 17 26.13 2.17 26.99
CA ASN A 17 27.30 2.54 27.77
C ASN A 17 27.72 1.59 28.93
N TRP A 18 27.47 0.29 28.78
CA TRP A 18 27.78 -0.72 29.79
C TRP A 18 29.29 -0.96 29.96
N THR A 19 30.07 -0.73 28.90
CA THR A 19 31.52 -0.90 28.89
C THR A 19 32.20 0.10 29.84
N ASP A 20 31.78 1.36 29.86
CA ASP A 20 32.33 2.38 30.76
C ASP A 20 32.05 2.03 32.23
N VAL A 21 30.82 1.60 32.53
CA VAL A 21 30.43 1.19 33.88
C VAL A 21 31.19 -0.05 34.33
N MET A 22 31.40 -1.02 33.42
CA MET A 22 32.23 -2.19 33.68
C MET A 22 33.68 -1.80 33.94
N LEU A 23 34.27 -0.91 33.13
CA LEU A 23 35.65 -0.44 33.30
C LEU A 23 35.84 0.26 34.65
N LEU A 24 34.88 1.08 35.09
CA LEU A 24 34.88 1.69 36.41
C LEU A 24 34.84 0.62 37.53
N ALA A 25 34.01 -0.42 37.37
CA ALA A 25 33.94 -1.50 38.33
C ALA A 25 35.22 -2.35 38.37
N VAL A 26 35.84 -2.61 37.22
CA VAL A 26 37.12 -3.33 37.12
C VAL A 26 38.26 -2.51 37.74
N HIS A 27 38.26 -1.19 37.56
CA HIS A 27 39.25 -0.32 38.19
C HIS A 27 39.18 -0.36 39.73
N GLN A 28 37.99 -0.57 40.30
CA GLN A 28 37.79 -0.60 41.75
C GLN A 28 37.89 -2.01 42.37
N TYR A 29 37.39 -3.04 41.67
CA TYR A 29 37.24 -4.40 42.19
C TYR A 29 38.11 -5.44 41.44
N GLY A 30 38.88 -5.01 40.44
CA GLY A 30 39.74 -5.88 39.64
C GLY A 30 38.96 -6.86 38.75
N PHE A 31 39.55 -8.03 38.50
CA PHE A 31 39.01 -9.04 37.58
C PHE A 31 37.62 -9.58 38.00
N ALA A 32 37.31 -9.58 39.30
CA ALA A 32 36.00 -9.99 39.81
C ALA A 32 34.85 -9.12 39.25
N GLY A 33 35.11 -7.83 39.01
CA GLY A 33 34.15 -6.95 38.34
C GLY A 33 33.83 -7.42 36.92
N CYS A 34 34.83 -7.85 36.17
CA CYS A 34 34.64 -8.34 34.81
C CYS A 34 33.74 -9.58 34.77
N ILE A 35 33.98 -10.55 35.66
CA ILE A 35 33.16 -11.76 35.77
C ILE A 35 31.69 -11.43 36.10
N PHE A 36 31.47 -10.52 37.06
CA PHE A 36 30.12 -10.10 37.44
C PHE A 36 29.35 -9.50 36.25
N PHE A 37 29.97 -8.59 35.51
CA PHE A 37 29.34 -7.92 34.37
C PHE A 37 29.12 -8.86 33.19
N VAL A 38 30.04 -9.79 32.91
CA VAL A 38 29.83 -10.79 31.85
C VAL A 38 28.63 -11.69 32.16
N LEU A 39 28.50 -12.16 33.40
CA LEU A 39 27.37 -13.02 33.80
C LEU A 39 26.03 -12.29 33.75
N ILE A 40 25.94 -11.06 34.25
CA ILE A 40 24.69 -10.29 34.25
C ILE A 40 24.26 -9.90 32.84
N ILE A 41 25.22 -9.58 31.95
CA ILE A 41 24.93 -9.26 30.55
C ILE A 41 24.44 -10.49 29.82
N LEU A 42 25.14 -11.63 29.92
CA LEU A 42 24.75 -12.87 29.23
C LEU A 42 23.37 -13.35 29.67
N PHE A 43 23.14 -13.47 30.97
CA PHE A 43 21.86 -13.96 31.50
C PHE A 43 20.73 -12.94 31.27
N GLY A 44 21.01 -11.67 31.52
CA GLY A 44 20.06 -10.56 31.37
C GLY A 44 19.56 -10.38 29.96
N HIS A 45 20.48 -10.26 29.00
CA HIS A 45 20.11 -10.05 27.60
C HIS A 45 19.40 -11.28 27.03
N TRP A 46 19.86 -12.49 27.34
CA TRP A 46 19.18 -13.71 26.90
C TRP A 46 17.73 -13.76 27.43
N PHE A 47 17.53 -13.47 28.71
CA PHE A 47 16.20 -13.46 29.32
C PHE A 47 15.31 -12.34 28.74
N LEU A 48 15.82 -11.11 28.66
CA LEU A 48 15.06 -9.96 28.16
C LEU A 48 14.68 -10.11 26.69
N LEU A 49 15.61 -10.54 25.84
CA LEU A 49 15.33 -10.76 24.42
C LEU A 49 14.29 -11.86 24.23
N ASN A 50 14.39 -12.97 24.97
CA ASN A 50 13.40 -14.04 24.88
C ASN A 50 12.02 -13.63 25.41
N MET A 51 11.98 -12.82 26.48
CA MET A 51 10.71 -12.30 27.01
C MET A 51 10.06 -11.32 26.03
N VAL A 52 10.82 -10.35 25.51
CA VAL A 52 10.31 -9.37 24.53
C VAL A 52 9.88 -10.08 23.25
N LEU A 53 10.68 -11.03 22.75
CA LEU A 53 10.34 -11.84 21.59
C LEU A 53 9.04 -12.61 21.83
N ALA A 54 8.88 -13.27 22.97
CA ALA A 54 7.66 -14.00 23.29
C ALA A 54 6.42 -13.09 23.30
N ILE A 55 6.52 -11.89 23.89
CA ILE A 55 5.42 -10.92 23.93
C ILE A 55 5.07 -10.43 22.53
N VAL A 56 6.08 -10.05 21.73
CA VAL A 56 5.88 -9.56 20.36
C VAL A 56 5.32 -10.66 19.47
N LEU A 57 5.83 -11.88 19.58
CA LEU A 57 5.32 -13.03 18.82
C LEU A 57 3.87 -13.33 19.18
N THR A 58 3.52 -13.27 20.47
CA THR A 58 2.14 -13.50 20.91
C THR A 58 1.20 -12.45 20.32
N GLY A 59 1.55 -11.16 20.36
CA GLY A 59 0.74 -10.10 19.76
C GLY A 59 0.69 -10.15 18.22
N CYS A 60 1.79 -10.56 17.58
CA CYS A 60 1.83 -10.75 16.14
C CYS A 60 0.96 -11.93 15.70
N GLN A 61 1.01 -13.05 16.43
CA GLN A 61 0.22 -14.24 16.15
C GLN A 61 -1.28 -13.94 16.27
N GLU A 62 -1.70 -13.25 17.34
CA GLU A 62 -3.09 -12.81 17.50
C GLU A 62 -3.56 -11.93 16.33
N SER A 63 -2.70 -11.01 15.88
CA SER A 63 -2.98 -10.15 14.73
C SER A 63 -3.08 -10.91 13.41
N LEU A 64 -2.27 -11.96 13.23
CA LEU A 64 -2.29 -12.82 12.05
C LEU A 64 -3.53 -13.71 12.03
N ASP A 65 -3.90 -14.32 13.16
CA ASP A 65 -5.09 -15.16 13.30
C ASP A 65 -6.37 -14.33 13.07
N HIS A 66 -6.40 -13.09 13.56
CA HIS A 66 -7.51 -12.18 13.25
C HIS A 66 -7.58 -11.87 11.74
N ARG A 67 -6.45 -11.61 11.07
CA ARG A 67 -6.45 -11.36 9.62
C ARG A 67 -6.88 -12.60 8.82
N ALA A 68 -6.43 -13.78 9.21
CA ALA A 68 -6.79 -15.05 8.57
C ALA A 68 -8.29 -15.36 8.71
N THR A 69 -8.88 -15.11 9.88
CA THR A 69 -10.33 -15.28 10.08
C THR A 69 -11.14 -14.30 9.24
N VAL A 70 -10.70 -13.04 9.15
CA VAL A 70 -11.37 -12.02 8.31
C VAL A 70 -11.31 -12.39 6.83
N SER A 71 -10.17 -12.83 6.29
CA SER A 71 -10.08 -13.23 4.88
C SER A 71 -10.95 -14.43 4.55
N VAL A 72 -11.06 -15.42 5.45
CA VAL A 72 -11.96 -16.57 5.27
C VAL A 72 -13.44 -16.13 5.26
N LEU A 73 -13.81 -15.13 6.08
CA LEU A 73 -15.17 -14.60 6.08
C LEU A 73 -15.47 -13.81 4.79
N GLU A 74 -14.50 -13.04 4.28
CA GLU A 74 -14.60 -12.35 3.00
C GLU A 74 -14.78 -13.34 1.83
N ASP A 75 -13.95 -14.39 1.76
CA ASP A 75 -14.07 -15.45 0.74
C ASP A 75 -15.44 -16.14 0.77
N ARG A 76 -15.97 -16.43 1.97
CA ARG A 76 -17.32 -17.01 2.14
C ARG A 76 -18.42 -16.05 1.70
N ALA A 77 -18.26 -14.75 1.95
CA ALA A 77 -19.21 -13.74 1.49
C ALA A 77 -19.21 -13.65 -0.03
N ASP A 78 -18.04 -13.64 -0.66
CA ASP A 78 -17.89 -13.60 -2.11
C ASP A 78 -18.45 -14.85 -2.80
N GLU A 79 -18.23 -16.02 -2.22
CA GLU A 79 -18.87 -17.24 -2.69
C GLU A 79 -20.40 -17.18 -2.61
N ALA A 80 -20.94 -16.67 -1.51
CA ALA A 80 -22.39 -16.55 -1.33
C ALA A 80 -22.98 -15.58 -2.37
N VAL A 81 -22.33 -14.45 -2.59
CA VAL A 81 -22.70 -13.46 -3.62
C VAL A 81 -22.63 -14.08 -5.01
N ARG A 82 -21.56 -14.81 -5.34
CA ARG A 82 -21.39 -15.50 -6.62
C ARG A 82 -22.48 -16.55 -6.86
N ARG A 83 -22.85 -17.32 -5.83
CA ARG A 83 -23.96 -18.29 -5.90
C ARG A 83 -25.30 -17.60 -6.17
N LEU A 84 -25.56 -16.47 -5.52
CA LEU A 84 -26.76 -15.67 -5.78
C LEU A 84 -26.79 -15.14 -7.21
N TYR A 85 -25.66 -14.64 -7.71
CA TYR A 85 -25.53 -14.16 -9.09
C TYR A 85 -25.79 -15.27 -10.12
N LEU A 86 -25.19 -16.45 -9.93
CA LEU A 86 -25.43 -17.61 -10.80
C LEU A 86 -26.90 -18.05 -10.81
N ARG A 87 -27.54 -18.09 -9.62
CA ARG A 87 -28.98 -18.40 -9.53
C ARG A 87 -29.83 -17.38 -10.28
N TYR A 88 -29.50 -16.10 -10.16
CA TYR A 88 -30.20 -15.02 -10.87
C TYR A 88 -30.00 -15.13 -12.40
N ALA A 89 -28.76 -15.34 -12.86
CA ALA A 89 -28.44 -15.49 -14.27
C ALA A 89 -29.15 -16.70 -14.91
N LEU A 90 -29.14 -17.86 -14.24
CA LEU A 90 -29.85 -19.06 -14.70
C LEU A 90 -31.36 -18.83 -14.83
N ARG A 91 -31.96 -18.12 -13.87
CA ARG A 91 -33.38 -17.77 -13.93
C ARG A 91 -33.69 -16.91 -15.14
N LEU A 92 -32.86 -15.89 -15.38
CA LEU A 92 -33.00 -15.00 -16.53
C LEU A 92 -32.87 -15.79 -17.84
N MET A 93 -31.88 -16.67 -17.96
CA MET A 93 -31.69 -17.50 -19.16
C MET A 93 -32.88 -18.42 -19.44
N ARG A 94 -33.45 -19.07 -18.43
CA ARG A 94 -34.66 -19.90 -18.59
C ARG A 94 -35.85 -19.08 -19.07
N GLU A 95 -36.05 -17.89 -18.51
CA GLU A 95 -37.07 -16.97 -19.00
C GLU A 95 -36.84 -16.66 -20.48
N HIS A 96 -35.64 -16.20 -20.85
CA HIS A 96 -35.31 -15.85 -22.24
C HIS A 96 -35.45 -17.02 -23.23
N ALA A 97 -35.13 -18.26 -22.82
CA ALA A 97 -35.34 -19.46 -23.63
C ALA A 97 -36.84 -19.76 -23.85
N ALA A 98 -37.67 -19.60 -22.81
CA ALA A 98 -39.12 -19.74 -22.93
C ALA A 98 -39.72 -18.66 -23.85
N TRP A 99 -39.23 -17.42 -23.76
CA TRP A 99 -39.60 -16.35 -24.69
C TRP A 99 -39.21 -16.68 -26.14
N ALA A 100 -38.01 -17.20 -26.36
CA ALA A 100 -37.53 -17.56 -27.70
C ALA A 100 -38.36 -18.71 -28.33
N GLN A 101 -38.69 -19.74 -27.54
CA GLN A 101 -39.55 -20.84 -27.99
C GLN A 101 -40.98 -20.35 -28.32
N ALA A 102 -41.56 -19.48 -27.49
CA ALA A 102 -42.89 -18.88 -27.75
C ALA A 102 -42.90 -17.91 -28.94
N ALA A 103 -41.76 -17.33 -29.30
CA ALA A 103 -41.63 -16.50 -30.51
C ALA A 103 -41.62 -17.34 -31.80
N LEU A 104 -41.12 -18.58 -31.73
CA LEU A 104 -41.02 -19.51 -32.87
C LEU A 104 -42.31 -20.30 -33.14
N THR A 105 -43.25 -20.38 -32.19
CA THR A 105 -44.55 -21.04 -32.41
C THR A 105 -45.42 -20.25 -33.38
N PRO A 106 -45.91 -20.85 -34.49
CA PRO A 106 -46.74 -20.14 -35.47
C PRO A 106 -48.12 -19.86 -34.87
N GLY A 107 -48.42 -18.59 -34.59
CA GLY A 107 -49.68 -18.11 -34.06
C GLY A 107 -49.99 -16.69 -34.52
N SER A 108 -51.28 -16.33 -34.57
CA SER A 108 -51.72 -15.02 -35.04
C SER A 108 -51.10 -13.87 -34.21
N ARG A 109 -50.60 -12.82 -34.90
CA ARG A 109 -49.89 -11.66 -34.29
C ARG A 109 -50.61 -11.04 -33.08
N GLN A 110 -51.94 -11.09 -33.04
CA GLN A 110 -52.73 -10.57 -31.92
C GLN A 110 -52.68 -11.47 -30.68
N GLN A 111 -52.61 -12.79 -30.85
CA GLN A 111 -52.45 -13.75 -29.75
C GLN A 111 -51.12 -13.53 -29.05
N GLN A 112 -50.02 -13.40 -29.81
CA GLN A 112 -48.67 -13.15 -29.30
C GLN A 112 -48.57 -11.87 -28.47
N LYS A 113 -49.18 -10.75 -28.92
CA LYS A 113 -49.21 -9.49 -28.17
C LYS A 113 -49.93 -9.60 -26.82
N LYS A 114 -51.03 -10.35 -26.75
CA LYS A 114 -51.79 -10.54 -25.50
C LYS A 114 -51.00 -11.37 -24.49
N THR A 115 -50.38 -12.48 -24.91
CA THR A 115 -49.48 -13.28 -24.07
C THR A 115 -48.29 -12.45 -23.59
N MET A 116 -47.67 -11.65 -24.45
CA MET A 116 -46.54 -10.79 -24.09
C MET A 116 -46.91 -9.78 -22.99
N HIS A 117 -48.10 -9.19 -23.10
CA HIS A 117 -48.61 -8.23 -22.13
C HIS A 117 -48.92 -8.88 -20.78
N GLN A 118 -49.50 -10.09 -20.79
CA GLN A 118 -49.81 -10.86 -19.59
C GLN A 118 -48.54 -11.26 -18.81
N ILE A 119 -47.48 -11.69 -19.51
CA ILE A 119 -46.20 -12.04 -18.88
C ILE A 119 -45.53 -10.80 -18.27
N HIS A 120 -45.59 -9.65 -18.96
CA HIS A 120 -45.05 -8.39 -18.43
C HIS A 120 -45.77 -7.93 -17.15
N LEU A 121 -47.09 -8.15 -17.08
CA LEU A 121 -47.90 -7.88 -15.89
C LEU A 121 -47.59 -8.85 -14.74
N GLN A 122 -47.33 -10.13 -15.02
CA GLN A 122 -46.84 -11.07 -14.01
C GLN A 122 -45.47 -10.65 -13.47
N ARG A 123 -44.56 -10.15 -14.33
CA ARG A 123 -43.26 -9.60 -13.92
C ARG A 123 -43.38 -8.48 -12.88
N LYS A 124 -44.37 -7.59 -13.02
CA LYS A 124 -44.65 -6.52 -12.05
C LYS A 124 -45.22 -7.04 -10.72
N LYS A 125 -45.91 -8.18 -10.73
CA LYS A 125 -46.52 -8.80 -9.54
C LYS A 125 -45.60 -9.77 -8.80
N GLU A 126 -44.69 -10.46 -9.50
CA GLU A 126 -43.67 -11.40 -8.97
C GLU A 126 -42.34 -10.76 -8.56
N PHE A 127 -42.22 -9.44 -8.73
CA PHE A 127 -41.19 -8.62 -8.09
C PHE A 127 -41.56 -8.12 -6.67
N PRO A 128 -42.20 -8.87 -5.72
CA PRO A 128 -42.39 -8.37 -4.37
C PRO A 128 -41.32 -8.96 -3.42
N ARG A 129 -40.63 -8.06 -2.70
CA ARG A 129 -40.24 -8.20 -1.28
C ARG A 129 -39.29 -9.34 -0.84
N ARG A 130 -39.00 -10.37 -1.65
CA ARG A 130 -38.20 -11.54 -1.24
C ARG A 130 -36.68 -11.30 -1.30
N THR A 131 -36.21 -10.47 -2.23
CA THR A 131 -34.79 -10.10 -2.35
C THR A 131 -34.33 -9.24 -1.17
N THR A 132 -35.19 -8.36 -0.66
CA THR A 132 -34.93 -7.55 0.54
C THR A 132 -34.87 -8.38 1.83
N ARG A 133 -35.67 -9.45 1.97
CA ARG A 133 -35.57 -10.37 3.14
C ARG A 133 -34.35 -11.29 3.08
N MET A 134 -33.95 -11.78 1.91
CA MET A 134 -32.75 -12.62 1.79
C MET A 134 -31.46 -11.82 2.03
N ALA A 135 -31.38 -10.59 1.53
CA ALA A 135 -30.27 -9.69 1.85
C ALA A 135 -30.24 -9.32 3.35
N ALA A 136 -31.40 -9.11 3.98
CA ALA A 136 -31.51 -8.82 5.41
C ALA A 136 -31.19 -10.03 6.32
N SER A 137 -31.51 -11.26 5.90
CA SER A 137 -31.20 -12.48 6.66
C SER A 137 -29.70 -12.85 6.60
N VAL A 138 -29.02 -12.54 5.49
CA VAL A 138 -27.57 -12.72 5.36
C VAL A 138 -26.83 -11.58 6.09
N SER A 139 -27.36 -10.36 6.03
CA SER A 139 -26.86 -9.21 6.80
C SER A 139 -27.04 -9.40 8.32
N GLY A 140 -28.20 -9.90 8.78
CA GLY A 140 -28.51 -10.09 10.20
C GLY A 140 -27.62 -11.10 10.94
N ASN A 141 -27.07 -12.09 10.24
CA ASN A 141 -26.12 -13.05 10.82
C ASN A 141 -24.64 -12.62 10.65
N LEU A 142 -24.35 -11.66 9.76
CA LEU A 142 -23.01 -11.12 9.55
C LEU A 142 -22.74 -9.88 10.43
N CYS A 143 -23.80 -9.16 10.84
CA CYS A 143 -23.70 -7.99 11.72
C CYS A 143 -23.33 -8.33 13.17
N ILE A 144 -23.25 -9.60 13.56
CA ILE A 144 -22.86 -9.97 14.94
C ILE A 144 -21.32 -9.95 15.11
N VAL A 145 -20.52 -9.93 14.03
CA VAL A 145 -19.08 -10.21 14.17
C VAL A 145 -18.18 -8.97 14.25
N HIS A 146 -18.55 -7.79 13.75
CA HIS A 146 -17.61 -6.65 13.84
C HIS A 146 -18.26 -5.28 14.09
N GLY A 147 -18.14 -4.83 15.33
CA GLY A 147 -17.90 -3.42 15.61
C GLY A 147 -16.48 -3.04 15.15
N VAL A 148 -16.30 -2.77 13.86
CA VAL A 148 -15.11 -2.10 13.33
C VAL A 148 -15.58 -0.87 12.56
N LYS A 149 -15.41 0.27 13.22
CA LYS A 149 -15.34 1.58 12.57
C LYS A 149 -13.99 1.62 11.86
N ASP A 150 -13.93 1.23 10.60
CA ASP A 150 -12.95 1.83 9.70
C ASP A 150 -13.34 1.69 8.23
N SER A 151 -13.26 2.83 7.57
CA SER A 151 -13.73 3.13 6.24
C SER A 151 -12.71 2.67 5.19
N THR A 152 -12.83 1.45 4.70
CA THR A 152 -12.21 1.02 3.44
C THR A 152 -13.22 0.20 2.64
N THR A 153 -14.14 0.90 1.97
CA THR A 153 -15.07 0.30 1.02
C THR A 153 -14.31 -0.37 -0.13
N VAL A 154 -14.23 -1.69 -0.10
CA VAL A 154 -13.87 -2.52 -1.26
C VAL A 154 -14.89 -2.25 -2.36
N LYS A 155 -14.44 -1.63 -3.45
CA LYS A 155 -15.23 -1.35 -4.66
C LYS A 155 -15.43 -2.66 -5.42
N TYR A 156 -16.60 -3.25 -5.27
CA TYR A 156 -17.09 -4.20 -6.27
C TYR A 156 -17.62 -3.39 -7.46
N ASP A 157 -16.87 -3.35 -8.56
CA ASP A 157 -17.36 -2.82 -9.83
C ASP A 157 -18.41 -3.79 -10.40
N LEU A 158 -19.63 -3.67 -9.88
CA LEU A 158 -20.80 -4.33 -10.44
C LEU A 158 -21.06 -3.78 -11.86
N PRO A 159 -21.30 -4.64 -12.87
CA PRO A 159 -21.72 -4.18 -14.18
C PRO A 159 -23.01 -3.35 -14.07
N PHE A 160 -23.00 -2.22 -14.77
CA PHE A 160 -23.89 -1.05 -14.70
C PHE A 160 -25.40 -1.33 -14.79
N SER A 161 -25.81 -2.56 -15.10
CA SER A 161 -27.21 -2.96 -15.28
C SER A 161 -27.90 -3.49 -14.00
N LEU A 162 -27.16 -3.89 -12.94
CA LEU A 162 -27.76 -4.36 -11.67
C LEU A 162 -28.08 -3.25 -10.66
N VAL A 163 -27.45 -2.08 -10.78
CA VAL A 163 -27.57 -0.97 -9.82
C VAL A 163 -28.95 -0.29 -9.87
N ARG A 164 -29.73 -0.52 -10.94
CA ARG A 164 -31.00 0.20 -11.14
C ARG A 164 -32.18 -0.33 -10.30
N SER A 165 -32.05 -1.49 -9.64
CA SER A 165 -33.13 -2.05 -8.81
C SER A 165 -32.90 -1.92 -7.30
N VAL A 166 -31.76 -1.39 -6.86
CA VAL A 166 -31.56 -1.02 -5.45
C VAL A 166 -31.89 0.46 -5.32
N GLN A 167 -33.09 0.71 -4.81
CA GLN A 167 -33.63 2.04 -4.60
C GLN A 167 -32.77 2.74 -3.53
N THR A 168 -31.80 3.57 -3.96
CA THR A 168 -31.05 4.44 -3.06
C THR A 168 -31.99 5.52 -2.50
N PRO A 169 -31.90 5.88 -1.20
CA PRO A 169 -32.70 6.94 -0.64
C PRO A 169 -32.39 8.28 -1.33
N LYS A 170 -33.44 9.08 -1.54
CA LYS A 170 -33.57 10.19 -2.48
C LYS A 170 -32.72 11.46 -2.22
N TYR A 171 -31.70 11.45 -1.37
CA TYR A 171 -30.93 12.66 -1.04
C TYR A 171 -29.45 12.57 -1.39
N LEU A 172 -29.06 12.16 -2.60
CA LEU A 172 -27.69 12.43 -3.08
C LEU A 172 -27.61 12.40 -4.61
N VAL A 173 -28.27 13.38 -5.24
CA VAL A 173 -27.93 13.77 -6.61
C VAL A 173 -26.73 14.71 -6.52
N MET A 174 -25.52 14.16 -6.38
CA MET A 174 -24.34 14.95 -6.68
C MET A 174 -24.21 15.06 -8.20
N LYS A 175 -24.48 16.27 -8.70
CA LYS A 175 -24.08 16.71 -10.04
C LYS A 175 -22.64 16.29 -10.29
N ARG A 176 -22.43 15.50 -11.34
CA ARG A 176 -21.11 15.24 -11.91
C ARG A 176 -20.57 16.58 -12.45
N HIS A 177 -19.90 17.34 -11.59
CA HIS A 177 -19.03 18.41 -12.03
C HIS A 177 -17.94 17.72 -12.86
N LYS A 178 -17.98 17.89 -14.18
CA LYS A 178 -16.74 17.80 -14.97
C LYS A 178 -15.85 18.88 -14.39
N SER A 179 -14.95 18.50 -13.49
CA SER A 179 -13.84 19.36 -13.13
C SER A 179 -13.05 19.58 -14.41
N PHE A 180 -13.31 20.71 -15.05
CA PHE A 180 -12.39 21.37 -15.96
C PHE A 180 -11.14 21.68 -15.12
N VAL A 181 -10.27 20.69 -14.98
CA VAL A 181 -8.95 20.88 -14.40
C VAL A 181 -8.17 21.60 -15.48
N MET A 182 -8.08 22.93 -15.35
CA MET A 182 -7.11 23.73 -16.07
C MET A 182 -5.73 23.07 -15.91
N ASP A 183 -5.13 22.75 -17.04
CA ASP A 183 -3.85 22.07 -17.14
C ASP A 183 -2.71 23.00 -16.70
N LYS A 184 -2.55 23.17 -15.38
CA LYS A 184 -1.40 23.88 -14.78
C LYS A 184 -0.06 23.17 -15.05
N SER A 185 -0.06 21.95 -15.61
CA SER A 185 1.16 21.23 -15.96
C SER A 185 1.88 21.83 -17.17
N LYS A 186 1.18 22.63 -17.99
CA LYS A 186 1.78 23.31 -19.15
C LYS A 186 2.54 24.59 -18.80
N GLN A 187 2.35 25.17 -17.61
CA GLN A 187 2.99 26.44 -17.25
C GLN A 187 4.42 26.26 -16.72
N PHE A 188 4.69 25.18 -15.97
CA PHE A 188 6.04 24.91 -15.48
C PHE A 188 6.91 24.13 -16.48
N ALA A 189 6.30 23.34 -17.37
CA ALA A 189 7.03 22.64 -18.43
C ALA A 189 7.56 23.59 -19.53
N ALA A 190 6.99 24.80 -19.64
CA ALA A 190 7.35 25.78 -20.66
C ALA A 190 8.60 26.62 -20.30
N PHE A 191 9.05 26.62 -19.05
CA PHE A 191 10.05 27.58 -18.59
C PHE A 191 11.51 27.18 -18.88
N TRP A 192 11.83 25.88 -19.05
CA TRP A 192 13.23 25.45 -19.04
C TRP A 192 13.80 24.74 -20.29
N THR A 193 13.02 24.31 -21.29
CA THR A 193 13.63 23.85 -22.57
C THR A 193 12.66 23.87 -23.76
N ASN A 194 12.70 24.95 -24.53
CA ASN A 194 11.97 25.10 -25.79
C ASN A 194 12.70 24.45 -26.99
N LYS A 195 13.64 23.51 -26.75
CA LYS A 195 14.33 22.74 -27.79
C LYS A 195 14.05 21.25 -27.58
N GLU A 196 13.07 20.72 -28.31
CA GLU A 196 12.67 19.30 -28.25
C GLU A 196 13.84 18.32 -28.45
N LYS A 197 14.88 18.72 -29.19
CA LYS A 197 16.09 17.90 -29.41
C LYS A 197 16.91 17.71 -28.14
N ILE A 198 17.13 18.78 -27.36
CA ILE A 198 17.91 18.73 -26.12
C ILE A 198 17.17 17.88 -25.08
N LYS A 199 15.86 18.04 -24.98
CA LYS A 199 15.02 17.24 -24.10
C LYS A 199 15.09 15.74 -24.43
N LYS A 200 15.03 15.37 -25.71
CA LYS A 200 15.14 13.95 -26.15
C LYS A 200 16.51 13.35 -25.86
N ILE A 201 17.59 14.11 -26.06
CA ILE A 201 18.95 13.66 -25.72
C ILE A 201 19.10 13.51 -24.20
N SER A 202 18.61 14.49 -23.44
CA SER A 202 18.64 14.47 -21.97
C SER A 202 17.87 13.29 -21.39
N GLN A 203 16.68 12.99 -21.93
CA GLN A 203 15.90 11.82 -21.54
C GLN A 203 16.61 10.50 -21.87
N LYS A 204 17.25 10.39 -23.05
CA LYS A 204 18.02 9.19 -23.41
C LYS A 204 19.26 9.00 -22.53
N LEU A 205 19.91 10.09 -22.14
CA LEU A 205 21.08 10.04 -21.26
C LEU A 205 20.68 9.70 -19.82
N ALA A 206 19.57 10.27 -19.34
CA ALA A 206 19.05 10.02 -18.00
C ALA A 206 18.49 8.60 -17.81
N THR A 207 18.06 7.94 -18.88
CA THR A 207 17.67 6.51 -18.86
C THR A 207 18.80 5.57 -19.22
N SER A 208 20.00 6.07 -19.51
CA SER A 208 21.11 5.22 -19.93
C SER A 208 21.64 4.39 -18.76
N ALA A 209 21.84 3.09 -18.99
CA ALA A 209 22.39 2.20 -17.98
C ALA A 209 23.83 2.57 -17.59
N TYR A 210 24.59 3.16 -18.52
CA TYR A 210 25.98 3.56 -18.29
C TYR A 210 26.12 4.64 -17.21
N VAL A 211 25.23 5.63 -17.19
CA VAL A 211 25.23 6.67 -16.14
C VAL A 211 24.92 6.04 -14.77
N GLY A 212 23.98 5.09 -14.71
CA GLY A 212 23.67 4.37 -13.47
C GLY A 212 24.84 3.52 -12.95
N TRP A 213 25.51 2.77 -13.83
CA TRP A 213 26.70 2.00 -13.46
C TRP A 213 27.87 2.89 -13.04
N PHE A 214 28.07 4.03 -13.71
CA PHE A 214 29.08 5.02 -13.34
C PHE A 214 28.84 5.58 -11.93
N MET A 215 27.62 6.01 -11.62
CA MET A 215 27.30 6.54 -10.29
C MET A 215 27.42 5.47 -9.20
N THR A 216 27.01 4.24 -9.49
CA THR A 216 27.21 3.12 -8.57
C THR A 216 28.69 2.90 -8.28
N LEU A 217 29.55 2.95 -9.30
CA LEU A 217 30.99 2.85 -9.13
C LEU A 217 31.54 3.99 -8.25
N VAL A 218 31.07 5.23 -8.43
CA VAL A 218 31.47 6.38 -7.60
C VAL A 218 31.08 6.17 -6.13
N VAL A 219 29.87 5.65 -5.84
CA VAL A 219 29.45 5.32 -4.46
C VAL A 219 30.34 4.25 -3.86
N VAL A 220 30.62 3.18 -4.59
CA VAL A 220 31.47 2.09 -4.09
C VAL A 220 32.90 2.57 -3.83
N VAL A 221 33.46 3.38 -4.72
CA VAL A 221 34.80 3.97 -4.53
C VAL A 221 34.82 4.90 -3.32
N SER A 222 33.78 5.73 -3.14
CA SER A 222 33.64 6.59 -1.96
C SER A 222 33.62 5.78 -0.65
N TRP A 223 32.81 4.72 -0.63
CA TRP A 223 32.73 3.81 0.50
C TRP A 223 34.08 3.14 0.80
N LEU A 224 34.79 2.67 -0.22
CA LEU A 224 36.12 2.06 -0.06
C LEU A 224 37.16 3.04 0.49
N ILE A 225 37.10 4.30 0.08
CA ILE A 225 38.02 5.34 0.58
C ILE A 225 37.70 5.67 2.05
N MET A 226 36.42 5.68 2.43
CA MET A 226 36.00 5.90 3.82
C MET A 226 36.49 4.80 4.78
N PHE A 227 36.83 3.60 4.28
CA PHE A 227 37.47 2.56 5.10
C PHE A 227 38.91 2.89 5.50
N ASP A 228 39.61 3.76 4.75
CA ASP A 228 40.94 4.22 5.13
C ASP A 228 40.79 5.43 6.07
N GLU A 229 40.90 5.16 7.38
CA GLU A 229 40.68 6.13 8.47
C GLU A 229 41.66 7.32 8.46
N LYS A 230 42.66 7.30 7.57
CA LYS A 230 43.62 8.39 7.40
C LYS A 230 43.00 9.55 6.61
N GLY A 231 42.21 10.35 7.33
CA GLY A 231 41.67 11.62 6.86
C GLY A 231 42.78 12.55 6.37
N GLY A 232 42.86 12.73 5.05
CA GLY A 232 43.76 13.68 4.39
C GLY A 232 42.96 14.70 3.60
N THR A 233 43.59 15.83 3.29
CA THR A 233 42.99 16.93 2.49
C THR A 233 42.47 16.48 1.12
N GLY A 234 43.01 15.37 0.57
CA GLY A 234 42.51 14.77 -0.67
C GLY A 234 41.13 14.13 -0.55
N ILE A 235 40.77 13.59 0.61
CA ILE A 235 39.46 12.96 0.86
C ILE A 235 38.38 14.04 0.96
N GLU A 236 38.65 15.14 1.66
CA GLU A 236 37.73 16.29 1.77
C GLU A 236 37.39 16.88 0.39
N ILE A 237 38.40 17.05 -0.48
CA ILE A 237 38.19 17.53 -1.85
C ILE A 237 37.35 16.54 -2.65
N LEU A 238 37.59 15.24 -2.48
CA LEU A 238 36.85 14.20 -3.17
C LEU A 238 35.38 14.17 -2.75
N GLU A 239 35.07 14.31 -1.46
CA GLU A 239 33.70 14.38 -0.95
C GLU A 239 32.92 15.55 -1.58
N ILE A 240 33.56 16.71 -1.71
CA ILE A 240 32.98 17.88 -2.38
C ILE A 240 32.71 17.58 -3.87
N ILE A 241 33.66 16.94 -4.57
CA ILE A 241 33.49 16.57 -5.98
C ILE A 241 32.31 15.60 -6.14
N ILE A 242 32.17 14.63 -5.24
CA ILE A 242 31.08 13.65 -5.24
C ILE A 242 29.73 14.34 -4.99
N MET A 243 29.67 15.27 -4.03
CA MET A 243 28.47 16.06 -3.76
C MET A 243 28.01 16.87 -4.99
N ILE A 244 28.95 17.48 -5.70
CA ILE A 244 28.68 18.22 -6.94
C ILE A 244 28.18 17.28 -8.04
N LEU A 245 28.76 16.08 -8.18
CA LEU A 245 28.33 15.08 -9.16
C LEU A 245 26.89 14.62 -8.92
N PHE A 246 26.51 14.32 -7.67
CA PHE A 246 25.14 13.94 -7.32
C PHE A 246 24.14 15.09 -7.51
N SER A 247 24.54 16.31 -7.14
CA SER A 247 23.73 17.50 -7.36
C SER A 247 23.46 17.72 -8.85
N ALA A 248 24.50 17.60 -9.69
CA ALA A 248 24.38 17.73 -11.14
C ALA A 248 23.48 16.64 -11.75
N GLU A 249 23.53 15.43 -11.22
CA GLU A 249 22.68 14.32 -11.66
C GLU A 249 21.19 14.58 -11.36
N VAL A 250 20.87 14.99 -10.12
CA VAL A 250 19.50 15.32 -9.71
C VAL A 250 18.95 16.48 -10.55
N LEU A 251 19.75 17.53 -10.78
CA LEU A 251 19.36 18.66 -11.62
C LEU A 251 19.11 18.23 -13.07
N TRP A 252 19.98 17.39 -13.64
CA TRP A 252 19.81 16.89 -15.00
C TRP A 252 18.58 15.98 -15.14
N LYS A 253 18.36 15.03 -14.21
CA LYS A 253 17.19 14.15 -14.21
C LYS A 253 15.89 14.94 -14.00
N SER A 254 15.89 15.93 -13.11
CA SER A 254 14.74 16.80 -12.84
C SER A 254 14.30 17.57 -14.10
N THR A 255 15.26 18.09 -14.87
CA THR A 255 14.98 18.80 -16.12
C THR A 255 14.55 17.87 -17.27
N ALA A 256 15.03 16.62 -17.30
CA ALA A 256 14.67 15.62 -18.32
C ALA A 256 13.21 15.13 -18.20
N PHE A 257 12.77 14.84 -16.97
CA PHE A 257 11.52 14.13 -16.67
C PHE A 257 10.37 15.06 -16.26
N GLY A 258 10.69 16.30 -15.88
CA GLY A 258 9.74 17.21 -15.27
C GLY A 258 9.60 16.92 -13.77
N PHE A 259 9.61 17.98 -12.97
CA PHE A 259 9.77 17.89 -11.52
C PHE A 259 8.62 17.13 -10.82
N TYR A 260 7.37 17.51 -11.06
CA TYR A 260 6.21 17.00 -10.28
C TYR A 260 5.07 16.43 -11.13
N SER A 261 4.74 17.06 -12.27
CA SER A 261 3.52 16.76 -13.02
C SER A 261 3.82 16.10 -14.36
N GLY A 262 3.72 14.77 -14.42
CA GLY A 262 3.87 13.98 -15.63
C GLY A 262 3.73 12.46 -15.35
N PRO A 263 3.44 11.63 -16.37
CA PRO A 263 3.45 10.17 -16.21
C PRO A 263 4.86 9.62 -15.91
N GLN A 264 5.91 10.34 -16.33
CA GLN A 264 7.32 10.02 -16.08
C GLN A 264 7.99 11.02 -15.13
N ALA A 265 7.24 11.66 -14.22
CA ALA A 265 7.78 12.72 -13.36
C ALA A 265 8.87 12.22 -12.41
N PHE A 266 9.88 13.06 -12.15
CA PHE A 266 11.04 12.72 -11.31
C PHE A 266 10.64 12.22 -9.92
N LEU A 267 9.73 12.93 -9.23
CA LEU A 267 9.27 12.61 -7.86
C LEU A 267 8.33 11.39 -7.77
N LYS A 268 7.96 10.74 -8.87
CA LYS A 268 7.14 9.51 -8.80
C LYS A 268 7.98 8.26 -8.58
N SER A 269 9.26 8.28 -8.95
CA SER A 269 10.16 7.16 -8.69
C SER A 269 10.64 7.19 -7.25
N ARG A 270 10.45 6.09 -6.51
CA ARG A 270 10.93 5.96 -5.11
C ARG A 270 12.45 6.10 -5.00
N TRP A 271 13.20 5.72 -6.02
CA TRP A 271 14.66 5.80 -6.03
C TRP A 271 15.17 7.24 -6.17
N ASN A 272 14.48 8.07 -6.95
CA ASN A 272 14.84 9.48 -7.11
C ASN A 272 14.64 10.29 -5.80
N TRP A 273 13.82 9.81 -4.87
CA TRP A 273 13.70 10.40 -3.54
C TRP A 273 14.96 10.16 -2.69
N VAL A 274 15.62 9.01 -2.87
CA VAL A 274 16.88 8.71 -2.19
C VAL A 274 17.98 9.63 -2.72
N ASP A 275 18.10 9.79 -4.04
CA ASP A 275 19.05 10.72 -4.66
C ASP A 275 18.85 12.17 -4.17
N LEU A 276 17.60 12.61 -4.04
CA LEU A 276 17.27 13.95 -3.58
C LEU A 276 17.58 14.15 -2.08
N LEU A 277 17.41 13.11 -1.26
CA LEU A 277 17.75 13.13 0.17
C LEU A 277 19.26 13.05 0.41
N LEU A 278 20.00 12.36 -0.47
CA LEU A 278 21.47 12.30 -0.38
C LEU A 278 22.13 13.64 -0.73
N VAL A 279 21.48 14.46 -1.56
CA VAL A 279 21.97 15.78 -1.97
C VAL A 279 21.52 16.90 -1.03
N ALA A 280 20.40 16.71 -0.30
CA ALA A 280 19.79 17.71 0.58
C ALA A 280 20.43 17.72 1.97
#